data_AF-A0A061RT14-F1
#
_entry.id   AF-A0A061RT14-F1
#
_cell.length_a   1.000
_cell.length_b   1.000
_cell.length_c   1.000
_cell.angle_alpha   90.00
_cell.angle_beta   90.00
_cell.angle_gamma   90.00
#
_symmetry.space_group_name_H-M   'P 1'
#
loop_
_entity.id
_entity.type
_entity.pdbx_description
1 polymer ?
#
loop_
_entity_poly.entity_id
_entity_poly.type
_entity_poly.pdbx_seq_one_letter_code
_entity_poly.pdbx_strand_id
1 'polypeptide(L)'
;MEALLEKYIALAEMPAGGKQDRMAMPGELRRGFKGFDLMPLVSSDIPVRPDARYAGTFPHIHGFGGSIQFVGGINRPKLIQVTDSDGRAHRELVKSRDDLRQDAVMQQLFGLVNSLLAQDEASRNRRLSIATYKVVPFTPDSGLLGWVEDTVPLAEYLIGKNQQGGAHARYHSPGQMRHRQAAALMAEARKNG
;
A
#
# COMPACT_ATOMS: atom_id res chain seq x y z
N MET A 1 -18.08 12.55 -2.17
CA MET A 1 -16.69 12.15 -2.47
C MET A 1 -15.68 13.12 -1.87
N GLU A 2 -15.80 14.43 -2.09
CA GLU A 2 -14.91 15.45 -1.50
C GLU A 2 -14.75 15.32 0.03
N ALA A 3 -15.86 15.27 0.78
CA ALA A 3 -15.82 15.11 2.23
C ALA A 3 -15.08 13.85 2.71
N LEU A 4 -15.08 12.76 1.93
CA LEU A 4 -14.33 11.54 2.25
C LEU A 4 -12.83 11.77 2.06
N LEU A 5 -12.44 12.43 0.97
CA LEU A 5 -11.04 12.77 0.69
C LEU A 5 -10.48 13.71 1.77
N GLU A 6 -11.25 14.68 2.23
CA GLU A 6 -10.85 15.54 3.37
C GLU A 6 -10.52 14.72 4.63
N LYS A 7 -11.26 13.64 4.91
CA LYS A 7 -10.96 12.77 6.06
C LYS A 7 -9.69 11.96 5.84
N TYR A 8 -9.45 11.50 4.62
CA TYR A 8 -8.19 10.84 4.27
C TYR A 8 -6.99 11.79 4.38
N ILE A 9 -7.12 13.05 3.93
CA ILE A 9 -6.08 14.06 4.05
C ILE A 9 -5.81 14.36 5.53
N ALA A 10 -6.85 14.57 6.34
CA ALA A 10 -6.70 14.78 7.78
C ALA A 10 -6.01 13.59 8.48
N LEU A 11 -6.32 12.36 8.07
CA LEU A 11 -5.64 11.14 8.53
C LEU A 11 -4.17 11.10 8.07
N ALA A 12 -3.88 11.50 6.84
CA ALA A 12 -2.53 11.55 6.28
C ALA A 12 -1.65 12.55 7.03
N GLU A 13 -2.18 13.72 7.37
CA GLU A 13 -1.48 14.81 8.05
C GLU A 13 -1.37 14.61 9.56
N MET A 14 -2.22 13.77 10.15
CA MET A 14 -2.17 13.44 11.58
C MET A 14 -0.75 13.03 12.00
N PRO A 15 -0.18 13.61 13.06
CA PRO A 15 1.12 13.18 13.58
C PRO A 15 1.08 11.69 13.92
N ALA A 16 2.04 10.93 13.42
CA ALA A 16 2.31 9.62 13.99
C ALA A 16 2.75 9.87 15.44
N GLY A 17 2.02 9.33 16.42
CA GLY A 17 2.28 9.57 17.85
C GLY A 17 3.67 9.08 18.31
N GLY A 18 3.82 8.68 19.57
CA GLY A 18 5.10 8.17 20.08
C GLY A 18 5.66 6.95 19.31
N LYS A 19 6.67 6.27 19.89
CA LYS A 19 7.31 5.07 19.29
C LYS A 19 6.39 3.85 19.11
N GLN A 20 5.10 3.97 19.36
CA GLN A 20 4.15 2.86 19.19
C GLN A 20 3.86 2.62 17.71
N ASP A 21 3.86 1.36 17.31
CA ASP A 21 3.54 0.91 15.93
C ASP A 21 2.03 0.85 15.66
N ARG A 22 1.20 1.02 16.68
CA ARG A 22 -0.26 1.00 16.55
C ARG A 22 -0.90 1.94 17.55
N MET A 23 -1.99 2.58 17.15
CA MET A 23 -2.84 3.38 18.02
C MET A 23 -4.32 3.16 17.72
N ALA A 24 -5.20 3.45 18.67
CA ALA A 24 -6.62 3.52 18.43
C ALA A 24 -6.93 4.69 17.47
N MET A 25 -7.90 4.53 16.57
CA MET A 25 -8.34 5.61 15.69
C MET A 25 -8.95 6.73 16.54
N PRO A 26 -8.46 7.98 16.42
CA PRO A 26 -8.98 9.11 17.19
C PRO A 26 -10.49 9.27 17.02
N GLY A 27 -11.18 9.63 18.10
CA GLY A 27 -12.64 9.74 18.12
C GLY A 27 -13.20 10.72 17.08
N GLU A 28 -12.47 11.81 16.79
CA GLU A 28 -12.83 12.78 15.76
C GLU A 28 -12.78 12.20 14.36
N LEU A 29 -11.68 11.52 14.00
CA LEU A 29 -11.55 10.83 12.72
C LEU A 29 -12.61 9.72 12.60
N ARG A 30 -12.81 8.92 13.65
CA ARG A 30 -13.82 7.85 13.68
C ARG A 30 -15.24 8.38 13.46
N ARG A 31 -15.58 9.54 14.04
CA ARG A 31 -16.86 10.21 13.78
C ARG A 31 -16.93 10.77 12.36
N GLY A 32 -15.82 11.34 11.89
CA GLY A 32 -15.71 11.90 10.55
C GLY A 32 -15.90 10.87 9.43
N PHE A 33 -15.58 9.60 9.69
CA PHE A 33 -15.76 8.48 8.75
C PHE A 33 -17.17 7.85 8.78
N LYS A 34 -18.09 8.33 9.62
CA LYS A 34 -19.49 7.88 9.59
C LYS A 34 -20.24 8.52 8.43
N GLY A 35 -21.19 7.79 7.84
CA GLY A 35 -22.07 8.32 6.79
C GLY A 35 -21.47 8.23 5.38
N PHE A 36 -20.37 7.51 5.21
CA PHE A 36 -19.83 7.13 3.89
C PHE A 36 -20.26 5.72 3.47
N ASP A 37 -21.27 5.16 4.13
CA ASP A 37 -21.69 3.75 4.07
C ASP A 37 -22.30 3.32 2.72
N LEU A 38 -22.17 4.16 1.68
CA LEU A 38 -22.63 3.93 0.31
C LEU A 38 -21.64 4.47 -0.74
N MET A 39 -20.47 4.94 -0.31
CA MET A 39 -19.42 5.41 -1.19
C MET A 39 -18.56 4.25 -1.67
N PRO A 40 -18.09 4.26 -2.93
CA PRO A 40 -17.15 3.25 -3.41
C PRO A 40 -15.88 3.24 -2.57
N LEU A 41 -15.28 2.05 -2.40
CA LEU A 41 -13.96 1.93 -1.81
C LEU A 41 -12.92 2.53 -2.76
N VAL A 42 -12.20 3.56 -2.30
CA VAL A 42 -11.26 4.34 -3.13
C VAL A 42 -10.11 3.49 -3.67
N SER A 43 -9.71 2.46 -2.92
CA SER A 43 -8.67 1.49 -3.31
C SER A 43 -9.17 0.34 -4.19
N SER A 44 -10.47 0.26 -4.50
CA SER A 44 -11.03 -0.83 -5.31
C SER A 44 -11.06 -0.54 -6.80
N ASP A 45 -10.98 -1.60 -7.60
CA ASP A 45 -11.23 -1.55 -9.04
C ASP A 45 -12.72 -1.58 -9.32
N ILE A 46 -13.25 -0.49 -9.91
CA ILE A 46 -14.61 -0.45 -10.43
C ILE A 46 -14.54 -0.54 -11.94
N PRO A 47 -15.01 -1.65 -12.56
CA PRO A 47 -14.95 -1.80 -14.01
C PRO A 47 -15.88 -0.78 -14.68
N VAL A 48 -15.40 -0.16 -15.76
CA VAL A 48 -16.24 0.73 -16.59
C VAL A 48 -17.33 -0.10 -17.25
N ARG A 49 -18.58 0.32 -17.06
CA ARG A 49 -19.75 -0.36 -17.63
C ARG A 49 -20.29 0.43 -18.82
N PRO A 50 -20.44 -0.20 -20.01
CA PRO A 50 -21.02 0.47 -21.17
C PRO A 50 -22.46 0.95 -20.96
N ASP A 51 -23.21 0.30 -20.07
CA ASP A 51 -24.59 0.68 -19.74
C ASP A 51 -24.70 1.82 -18.71
N ALA A 52 -23.57 2.31 -18.19
CA ALA A 52 -23.48 3.35 -17.16
C ALA A 52 -24.28 3.06 -15.86
N ARG A 53 -24.72 1.81 -15.65
CA ARG A 53 -25.49 1.42 -14.46
C ARG A 53 -24.57 0.85 -13.41
N TYR A 54 -24.26 1.64 -12.39
CA TYR A 54 -23.36 1.25 -11.29
C TYR A 54 -24.08 0.94 -9.97
N ALA A 55 -25.37 1.25 -9.86
CA ALA A 55 -26.13 1.04 -8.63
C ALA A 55 -26.15 -0.44 -8.23
N GLY A 56 -25.62 -0.76 -7.05
CA GLY A 56 -25.52 -2.12 -6.54
C GLY A 56 -24.53 -3.03 -7.29
N THR A 57 -23.68 -2.49 -8.16
CA THR A 57 -22.73 -3.31 -8.94
C THR A 57 -21.31 -3.31 -8.38
N PHE A 58 -21.04 -2.53 -7.35
CA PHE A 58 -19.72 -2.41 -6.75
C PHE A 58 -19.81 -2.43 -5.22
N PRO A 59 -18.82 -3.03 -4.53
CA PRO A 59 -18.75 -2.98 -3.09
C PRO A 59 -18.52 -1.54 -2.63
N HIS A 60 -19.30 -1.11 -1.65
CA HIS A 60 -19.17 0.21 -1.04
C HIS A 60 -18.61 0.09 0.36
N ILE A 61 -18.10 1.19 0.89
CA ILE A 61 -17.60 1.27 2.26
C ILE A 61 -18.75 0.91 3.20
N HIS A 62 -18.52 -0.03 4.11
CA HIS A 62 -19.44 -0.38 5.20
C HIS A 62 -18.94 0.14 6.56
N GLY A 63 -17.62 0.32 6.71
CA GLY A 63 -17.07 0.92 7.91
C GLY A 63 -15.55 0.92 7.96
N PHE A 64 -15.02 1.65 8.93
CA PHE A 64 -13.58 1.79 9.16
C PHE A 64 -13.16 1.06 10.44
N GLY A 65 -11.97 0.47 10.40
CA GLY A 65 -11.35 -0.20 11.55
C GLY A 65 -11.03 0.78 12.68
N GLY A 66 -11.09 0.28 13.92
CA GLY A 66 -10.88 1.10 15.12
C GLY A 66 -9.42 1.42 15.45
N SER A 67 -8.46 1.05 14.60
CA SER A 67 -7.03 1.25 14.87
C SER A 67 -6.25 1.66 13.63
N ILE A 68 -5.17 2.40 13.86
CA ILE A 68 -4.19 2.81 12.86
C ILE A 68 -2.88 2.10 13.19
N GLN A 69 -2.29 1.43 12.21
CA GLN A 69 -0.94 0.89 12.31
C GLN A 69 0.04 1.82 11.58
N PHE A 70 1.19 2.10 12.19
CA PHE A 70 2.25 2.87 11.56
C PHE A 70 3.22 1.92 10.87
N VAL A 71 3.45 2.15 9.59
CA VAL A 71 4.48 1.44 8.84
C VAL A 71 5.81 2.17 9.02
N GLY A 72 6.91 1.43 9.06
CA GLY A 72 8.25 1.99 9.24
C GLY A 72 8.63 3.03 8.17
N GLY A 73 9.71 3.77 8.44
CA GLY A 73 10.20 4.84 7.57
C GLY A 73 10.07 6.23 8.19
N ILE A 74 10.65 7.24 7.52
CA ILE A 74 10.73 8.61 8.01
C ILE A 74 9.35 9.25 8.14
N ASN A 75 8.49 9.06 7.12
CA ASN A 75 7.17 9.69 7.04
C ASN A 75 6.07 8.92 7.79
N ARG A 76 6.41 7.77 8.41
CA ARG A 76 5.51 6.88 9.17
C ARG A 76 4.09 6.77 8.59
N PRO A 77 3.92 6.17 7.40
CA PRO A 77 2.62 6.01 6.76
C PRO A 77 1.60 5.29 7.66
N LYS A 78 0.32 5.61 7.50
CA LYS A 78 -0.78 5.05 8.29
C LYS A 78 -1.47 3.93 7.52
N LEU A 79 -1.38 2.71 8.03
CA LEU A 79 -2.15 1.58 7.55
C LEU A 79 -3.48 1.52 8.31
N ILE A 80 -4.58 1.64 7.58
CA ILE A 80 -5.94 1.50 8.11
C ILE A 80 -6.64 0.30 7.47
N GLN A 81 -7.73 -0.13 8.10
CA GLN A 81 -8.60 -1.17 7.56
C GLN A 81 -9.96 -0.56 7.24
N VAL A 82 -10.52 -0.91 6.09
CA VAL A 82 -11.88 -0.55 5.66
C VAL A 82 -12.62 -1.85 5.36
N THR A 83 -13.84 -1.97 5.86
CA THR A 83 -14.72 -3.10 5.56
C THR A 83 -15.70 -2.67 4.48
N ASP A 84 -15.88 -3.49 3.46
CA ASP A 84 -16.86 -3.22 2.41
C ASP A 84 -18.24 -3.84 2.71
N SER A 85 -19.20 -3.55 1.84
CA SER A 85 -20.59 -4.05 1.91
C SER A 85 -20.72 -5.57 1.78
N ASP A 86 -19.69 -6.23 1.26
CA ASP A 86 -19.63 -7.69 1.13
C ASP A 86 -18.97 -8.33 2.36
N GLY A 87 -18.58 -7.52 3.36
CA GLY A 87 -17.92 -7.96 4.59
C GLY A 87 -16.43 -8.22 4.44
N ARG A 88 -15.80 -7.84 3.32
CA ARG A 88 -14.36 -8.01 3.10
C ARG A 88 -13.59 -6.87 3.74
N ALA A 89 -12.49 -7.21 4.40
CA ALA A 89 -11.56 -6.26 4.96
C ALA A 89 -10.48 -5.91 3.93
N HIS A 90 -10.31 -4.62 3.68
CA HIS A 90 -9.30 -4.05 2.81
C HIS A 90 -8.35 -3.21 3.63
N ARG A 91 -7.04 -3.38 3.45
CA ARG A 91 -6.05 -2.50 4.07
C ARG A 91 -5.64 -1.41 3.11
N GLU A 92 -5.50 -0.19 3.63
CA GLU A 92 -5.14 0.99 2.85
C GLU A 92 -3.99 1.71 3.54
N LEU A 93 -2.94 2.01 2.78
CA LEU A 93 -1.77 2.74 3.24
C LEU A 93 -1.91 4.21 2.86
N VAL A 94 -2.15 5.04 3.88
CA VAL A 94 -2.25 6.49 3.74
C VAL A 94 -0.89 7.12 3.95
N LYS A 95 -0.41 7.83 2.94
CA LYS A 95 0.89 8.50 2.93
C LYS A 95 0.72 10.02 2.93
N SER A 96 1.67 10.70 3.56
CA SER A 96 1.84 12.14 3.49
C SER A 96 3.31 12.47 3.26
N ARG A 97 3.55 13.67 2.72
CA ARG A 97 4.86 14.18 2.29
C ARG A 97 5.55 13.33 1.22
N ASP A 98 4.77 12.62 0.40
CA ASP A 98 5.24 11.76 -0.69
C ASP A 98 4.44 12.10 -1.96
N ASP A 99 5.12 12.36 -3.08
CA ASP A 99 4.46 12.54 -4.39
C ASP A 99 4.11 11.18 -5.02
N LEU A 100 2.84 10.80 -4.92
CA LEU A 100 2.34 9.52 -5.43
C LEU A 100 1.89 9.56 -6.89
N ARG A 101 2.05 10.69 -7.59
CA ARG A 101 1.60 10.81 -8.99
C ARG A 101 2.42 9.92 -9.91
N GLN A 102 3.72 9.86 -9.69
CA GLN A 102 4.61 8.97 -10.46
C GLN A 102 4.24 7.50 -10.22
N ASP A 103 3.99 7.12 -8.97
CA ASP A 103 3.54 5.77 -8.63
C ASP A 103 2.21 5.41 -9.29
N ALA A 104 1.25 6.34 -9.30
CA ALA A 104 -0.05 6.14 -9.96
C ALA A 104 0.09 5.94 -11.48
N VAL A 105 0.93 6.75 -12.14
CA VAL A 105 1.20 6.61 -13.58
C VAL A 105 1.85 5.26 -13.88
N MET A 106 2.80 4.82 -13.06
CA MET A 106 3.45 3.52 -13.22
C MET A 106 2.47 2.35 -13.04
N GLN A 107 1.56 2.42 -12.06
CA GLN A 107 0.52 1.40 -11.90
C GLN A 107 -0.43 1.33 -13.10
N GLN A 108 -0.78 2.48 -13.69
CA GLN A 108 -1.59 2.51 -14.93
C GLN A 108 -0.84 1.86 -16.11
N LEU A 109 0.46 2.17 -16.25
CA LEU A 109 1.30 1.54 -17.27
C LEU A 109 1.34 0.01 -17.10
N PHE A 110 1.49 -0.50 -15.87
CA PHE A 110 1.43 -1.94 -15.63
C PHE A 110 0.08 -2.56 -15.97
N GLY A 111 -1.03 -1.84 -15.75
CA GLY A 111 -2.35 -2.25 -16.23
C GLY A 111 -2.42 -2.37 -17.76
N LEU A 112 -1.81 -1.42 -18.48
CA LEU A 112 -1.71 -1.50 -19.94
C LEU A 112 -0.85 -2.68 -20.39
N VAL A 113 0.31 -2.90 -19.76
CA VAL A 113 1.18 -4.05 -20.05
C VAL A 113 0.43 -5.36 -19.84
N ASN A 114 -0.33 -5.49 -18.76
CA ASN A 114 -1.18 -6.67 -18.53
C ASN A 114 -2.22 -6.87 -19.63
N SER A 115 -2.78 -5.78 -20.15
CA SER A 115 -3.75 -5.84 -21.26
C SER A 115 -3.10 -6.34 -22.56
N LEU A 116 -1.85 -5.95 -22.82
CA LEU A 116 -1.07 -6.44 -23.95
C LEU A 116 -0.65 -7.91 -23.78
N LEU A 117 -0.20 -8.30 -22.59
CA LEU A 117 0.16 -9.69 -22.27
C LEU A 117 -1.05 -10.64 -22.39
N ALA A 118 -2.25 -10.16 -22.08
CA ALA A 118 -3.47 -10.95 -22.22
C ALA A 118 -3.89 -11.17 -23.69
N GLN A 119 -3.51 -10.27 -24.60
CA GLN A 119 -3.81 -10.40 -26.04
C GLN A 119 -2.89 -11.42 -26.72
N ASP A 120 -1.61 -11.46 -26.34
CA ASP A 120 -0.64 -12.44 -26.84
C ASP A 120 -0.96 -13.86 -26.36
N GLU A 121 -1.04 -14.81 -27.29
CA GLU A 121 -1.44 -16.19 -26.97
C GLU A 121 -0.39 -16.91 -26.12
N ALA A 122 0.89 -16.75 -26.43
CA ALA A 122 1.96 -17.41 -25.68
C ALA A 122 2.02 -16.94 -24.22
N SER A 123 1.84 -15.63 -24.00
CA SER A 123 1.82 -15.01 -22.68
C SER A 123 0.55 -15.38 -21.90
N ARG A 124 -0.62 -15.35 -22.55
CA ARG A 124 -1.91 -15.75 -21.95
C ARG A 124 -1.92 -17.22 -21.55
N ASN A 125 -1.40 -18.12 -22.39
CA ASN A 125 -1.31 -19.55 -22.09
C ASN A 125 -0.42 -19.83 -20.86
N ARG A 126 0.57 -18.96 -20.61
CA ARG A 126 1.43 -18.99 -19.42
C ARG A 126 0.91 -18.17 -18.25
N ARG A 127 -0.22 -17.48 -18.41
CA ARG A 127 -0.83 -16.57 -17.42
C ARG A 127 0.15 -15.50 -16.93
N LEU A 128 0.96 -14.94 -17.83
CA LEU A 128 1.89 -13.88 -17.48
C LEU A 128 1.13 -12.60 -17.16
N SER A 129 1.37 -12.06 -15.97
CA SER A 129 0.86 -10.77 -15.55
C SER A 129 1.77 -10.15 -14.49
N ILE A 130 1.69 -8.83 -14.38
CA ILE A 130 2.29 -8.01 -13.34
C ILE A 130 1.22 -7.79 -12.28
N ALA A 131 1.52 -8.09 -11.02
CA ALA A 131 0.61 -7.75 -9.92
C ALA A 131 0.54 -6.22 -9.76
N THR A 132 -0.68 -5.68 -9.82
CA THR A 132 -0.94 -4.24 -9.68
C THR A 132 -1.71 -3.94 -8.40
N TYR A 133 -1.60 -2.72 -7.92
CA TYR A 133 -2.39 -2.21 -6.79
C TYR A 133 -2.83 -0.78 -7.08
N LYS A 134 -3.85 -0.30 -6.36
CA LYS A 134 -4.36 1.06 -6.54
C LYS A 134 -3.52 2.10 -5.81
N VAL A 135 -3.28 3.21 -6.51
CA VAL A 135 -2.67 4.41 -5.97
C VAL A 135 -3.59 5.57 -6.32
N VAL A 136 -4.03 6.29 -5.30
CA VAL A 136 -4.93 7.44 -5.44
C VAL A 136 -4.27 8.65 -4.79
N PRO A 137 -3.61 9.51 -5.59
CA PRO A 137 -3.12 10.79 -5.10
C PRO A 137 -4.30 11.71 -4.71
N PHE A 138 -4.22 12.37 -3.57
CA PHE A 138 -5.23 13.33 -3.10
C PHE A 138 -4.73 14.77 -3.26
N THR A 139 -3.49 15.03 -2.85
CA THR A 139 -2.78 16.30 -2.97
C THR A 139 -1.44 16.07 -3.65
N PRO A 140 -0.64 17.11 -3.97
CA PRO A 140 0.70 16.93 -4.53
C PRO A 140 1.66 16.09 -3.66
N ASP A 141 1.37 15.94 -2.38
CA ASP A 141 2.23 15.30 -1.38
C ASP A 141 1.48 14.31 -0.46
N SER A 142 0.23 13.95 -0.76
CA SER A 142 -0.51 12.96 0.02
C SER A 142 -1.41 12.11 -0.87
N GLY A 143 -1.68 10.89 -0.40
CA GLY A 143 -2.54 9.96 -1.11
C GLY A 143 -2.64 8.62 -0.42
N LEU A 144 -3.27 7.69 -1.11
CA LEU A 144 -3.61 6.38 -0.60
C LEU A 144 -3.15 5.29 -1.56
N LEU A 145 -2.72 4.17 -0.99
CA LEU A 145 -2.38 2.96 -1.72
C LEU A 145 -3.19 1.79 -1.18
N GLY A 146 -3.69 0.92 -2.08
CA GLY A 146 -4.21 -0.38 -1.70
C GLY A 146 -3.07 -1.26 -1.18
N TRP A 147 -3.23 -1.83 0.01
CA TRP A 147 -2.24 -2.74 0.58
C TRP A 147 -2.37 -4.13 -0.05
N VAL A 148 -1.23 -4.74 -0.37
CA VAL A 148 -1.21 -6.10 -0.92
C VAL A 148 -1.17 -7.10 0.24
N GLU A 149 -2.30 -7.79 0.43
CA GLU A 149 -2.45 -8.84 1.43
C GLU A 149 -1.46 -10.00 1.23
N ASP A 150 -1.14 -10.72 2.31
CA ASP A 150 -0.28 -11.92 2.28
C ASP A 150 1.12 -11.73 1.67
N THR A 151 1.65 -10.50 1.76
CA THR A 151 3.00 -10.17 1.33
C THR A 151 3.91 -9.77 2.49
N VAL A 152 5.21 -9.98 2.28
CA VAL A 152 6.29 -9.49 3.15
C VAL A 152 7.39 -8.89 2.27
N PRO A 153 8.02 -7.76 2.65
CA PRO A 153 9.14 -7.24 1.90
C PRO A 153 10.26 -8.29 1.78
N LEU A 154 10.81 -8.46 0.58
CA LEU A 154 11.88 -9.44 0.35
C LEU A 154 13.09 -9.21 1.28
N ALA A 155 13.44 -7.95 1.55
CA ALA A 155 14.48 -7.60 2.50
C ALA A 155 14.17 -8.13 3.91
N GLU A 156 12.93 -7.99 4.38
CA GLU A 156 12.52 -8.51 5.68
C GLU A 156 12.68 -10.04 5.76
N TYR A 157 12.31 -10.77 4.71
CA TYR A 157 12.54 -12.22 4.65
C TYR A 157 14.03 -12.57 4.66
N LEU A 158 14.84 -11.87 3.86
CA LEU A 158 16.26 -12.19 3.67
C LEU A 158 17.13 -11.80 4.88
N ILE A 159 16.92 -10.62 5.47
CA ILE A 159 17.79 -10.05 6.52
C ILE A 159 17.05 -9.76 7.84
N GLY A 160 15.74 -10.01 7.93
CA GLY A 160 14.92 -9.79 9.12
C GLY A 160 14.41 -8.35 9.27
N LYS A 161 13.29 -8.16 9.99
CA LYS A 161 12.64 -6.84 10.24
C LYS A 161 13.60 -5.76 10.76
N ASN A 162 14.57 -6.14 11.59
CA ASN A 162 15.55 -5.24 12.20
C ASN A 162 16.98 -5.52 11.75
N GLN A 163 17.16 -6.08 10.55
CA GLN A 163 18.48 -6.52 10.07
C GLN A 163 19.13 -7.51 11.06
N GLN A 164 18.29 -8.32 11.69
CA GLN A 164 18.63 -9.34 12.67
C GLN A 164 17.95 -10.63 12.24
N GLY A 165 18.75 -11.63 11.86
CA GLY A 165 18.25 -12.89 11.35
C GLY A 165 17.92 -12.85 9.86
N GLY A 166 16.81 -13.48 9.48
CA GLY A 166 16.41 -13.70 8.09
C GLY A 166 17.03 -14.96 7.46
N ALA A 167 16.59 -15.28 6.24
CA ALA A 167 17.05 -16.45 5.51
C ALA A 167 18.57 -16.45 5.30
N HIS A 168 19.16 -15.29 4.99
CA HIS A 168 20.61 -15.19 4.81
C HIS A 168 21.36 -15.50 6.11
N ALA A 169 20.86 -15.11 7.27
CA ALA A 169 21.53 -15.45 8.54
C ALA A 169 21.36 -16.93 8.92
N ARG A 170 20.28 -17.58 8.48
CA ARG A 170 19.97 -18.99 8.83
C ARG A 170 20.67 -20.00 7.93
N TYR A 171 20.81 -19.69 6.65
CA TYR A 171 21.25 -20.65 5.63
C TYR A 171 22.59 -20.30 4.97
N HIS A 172 23.26 -19.21 5.37
CA HIS A 172 24.57 -18.91 4.80
C HIS A 172 25.61 -19.97 5.19
N SER A 173 26.55 -20.21 4.27
CA SER A 173 27.68 -21.08 4.58
C SER A 173 28.67 -20.37 5.53
N PRO A 174 29.36 -21.10 6.42
CA PRO A 174 30.46 -20.54 7.20
C PRO A 174 31.49 -19.88 6.28
N GLY A 175 31.94 -18.67 6.64
CA GLY A 175 32.91 -17.88 5.85
C GLY A 175 32.29 -16.93 4.82
N GLN A 176 30.99 -17.01 4.54
CA GLN A 176 30.31 -16.03 3.68
C GLN A 176 30.03 -14.71 4.43
N MET A 177 30.07 -13.62 3.66
CA MET A 177 29.88 -12.26 4.15
C MET A 177 28.44 -12.04 4.64
N ARG A 178 28.27 -11.43 5.82
CA ARG A 178 26.96 -11.01 6.32
C ARG A 178 26.49 -9.74 5.60
N HIS A 179 25.17 -9.54 5.53
CA HIS A 179 24.60 -8.34 4.88
C HIS A 179 25.19 -7.02 5.43
N ARG A 180 25.50 -6.92 6.73
CA ARG A 180 26.12 -5.71 7.32
C ARG A 180 27.53 -5.46 6.79
N GLN A 181 28.31 -6.52 6.61
CA GLN A 181 29.66 -6.42 6.07
C GLN A 181 29.60 -5.99 4.59
N ALA A 182 28.68 -6.58 3.81
CA ALA A 182 28.46 -6.18 2.42
C ALA A 182 28.03 -4.70 2.31
N ALA A 183 27.08 -4.27 3.15
CA ALA A 183 26.63 -2.88 3.19
C ALA A 183 27.77 -1.90 3.55
N ALA A 184 28.64 -2.27 4.49
CA ALA A 184 29.79 -1.47 4.89
C ALA A 184 30.80 -1.30 3.75
N LEU A 185 31.13 -2.39 3.05
CA LEU A 185 32.07 -2.36 1.91
C LEU A 185 31.53 -1.50 0.76
N MET A 186 30.23 -1.61 0.44
CA MET A 186 29.61 -0.79 -0.60
C MET A 186 29.59 0.69 -0.22
N ALA A 187 29.37 1.01 1.06
CA ALA A 187 29.40 2.39 1.55
C ALA A 187 30.81 2.98 1.49
N GLU A 188 31.84 2.18 1.75
CA GLU A 188 33.24 2.58 1.63
C GLU A 188 33.64 2.80 0.17
N ALA A 189 33.29 1.88 -0.72
CA ALA A 189 33.54 2.02 -2.16
C ALA A 189 32.91 3.29 -2.74
N ARG A 190 31.69 3.65 -2.30
CA ARG A 190 31.00 4.87 -2.74
C ARG A 190 31.65 6.18 -2.26
N LYS A 191 32.46 6.14 -1.19
CA LYS A 191 33.20 7.31 -0.71
C LYS A 191 34.52 7.51 -1.47
N ASN A 192 35.06 6.45 -2.04
CA ASN A 192 36.38 6.41 -2.66
C ASN A 192 36.36 6.51 -4.20
N GLY A 193 35.18 6.64 -4.81
CA GLY A 193 34.99 6.85 -6.25
C GLY A 193 34.15 8.08 -6.51
#